data_AF-A0A7S2QXH6-F1
#
_entry.id   AF-A0A7S2QXH6-F1
#
_cell.length_a   1.000
_cell.length_b   1.000
_cell.length_c   1.000
_cell.angle_alpha   90.00
_cell.angle_beta   90.00
_cell.angle_gamma   90.00
#
_symmetry.space_group_name_H-M   'P 1'
#
loop_
_entity.id
_entity.type
_entity.pdbx_description
1 polymer ?
#
loop_
_entity_poly.entity_id
_entity_poly.type
_entity_poly.pdbx_seq_one_letter_code
_entity_poly.pdbx_strand_id
1 'polypeptide(L)'
;AEAAVARAMGECVQQHVIRRCSGVFDAARLRPTLRWVRAVPLEFFKTALRCERDFMAIESWRGRLEYTVHEHLGALRIHELFDVVVEYPDSLPAIADLRICLQNTTLHAALVDSFVAATRSRLLHAGASTVDIVQQYIGTIKTLLELDPSGVVLELVSRP
;
A
#
# COMPACT_ATOMS: atom_id res chain seq x y z
N ALA A 1 -12.02 23.62 13.42
CA ALA A 1 -12.78 23.14 12.24
C ALA A 1 -11.87 22.35 11.29
N GLU A 2 -10.76 22.92 10.81
CA GLU A 2 -9.87 22.28 9.84
C GLU A 2 -9.33 20.89 10.28
N ALA A 3 -8.87 20.75 11.53
CA ALA A 3 -8.37 19.47 12.03
C ALA A 3 -9.44 18.36 12.06
N ALA A 4 -10.72 18.71 12.27
CA ALA A 4 -11.81 17.75 12.23
C ALA A 4 -12.11 17.30 10.78
N VAL A 5 -12.04 18.24 9.83
CA VAL A 5 -12.17 17.94 8.40
C VAL A 5 -11.03 17.04 7.92
N ALA A 6 -9.79 17.33 8.34
CA ALA A 6 -8.62 16.52 8.00
C ALA A 6 -8.78 15.07 8.47
N ARG A 7 -9.22 14.88 9.72
CA ARG A 7 -9.46 13.56 10.30
C ARG A 7 -10.56 12.81 9.55
N ALA A 8 -11.72 13.46 9.34
CA ALA A 8 -12.85 12.85 8.64
C ALA A 8 -12.50 12.46 7.19
N MET A 9 -11.74 13.29 6.48
CA MET A 9 -11.26 12.96 5.14
C MET A 9 -10.25 11.82 5.16
N GLY A 10 -9.33 11.80 6.13
CA GLY A 10 -8.38 10.70 6.31
C GLY A 10 -9.10 9.36 6.53
N GLU A 11 -10.06 9.33 7.46
CA GLU A 11 -10.89 8.15 7.72
C GLU A 11 -11.70 7.71 6.48
N CYS A 12 -12.25 8.67 5.73
CA CYS A 12 -12.97 8.40 4.48
C CYS A 12 -12.06 7.73 3.43
N VAL A 13 -10.83 8.23 3.27
CA VAL A 13 -9.84 7.65 2.36
C VAL A 13 -9.44 6.25 2.83
N GLN A 14 -9.16 6.08 4.11
CA GLN A 14 -8.81 4.77 4.69
C GLN A 14 -9.92 3.74 4.46
N GLN A 15 -11.17 4.09 4.75
CA GLN A 15 -12.31 3.20 4.54
C GLN A 15 -12.50 2.86 3.05
N HIS A 16 -12.29 3.84 2.16
CA HIS A 16 -12.34 3.59 0.72
C HIS A 16 -11.26 2.60 0.28
N VAL A 17 -10.01 2.80 0.74
CA VAL A 17 -8.89 1.90 0.46
C VAL A 17 -9.21 0.49 0.92
N ILE A 18 -9.62 0.30 2.18
CA ILE A 18 -9.97 -1.02 2.72
C ILE A 18 -11.06 -1.69 1.87
N ARG A 19 -12.18 -0.98 1.63
CA ARG A 19 -13.34 -1.55 0.92
C ARG A 19 -13.07 -1.87 -0.55
N ARG A 20 -12.18 -1.13 -1.20
CA ARG A 20 -11.95 -1.24 -2.65
C ARG A 20 -10.67 -1.97 -3.01
N CYS A 21 -9.72 -2.12 -2.09
CA CYS A 21 -8.39 -2.64 -2.42
C CYS A 21 -8.02 -3.90 -1.65
N SER A 22 -8.63 -4.19 -0.50
CA SER A 22 -8.27 -5.38 0.27
C SER A 22 -8.55 -6.66 -0.50
N GLY A 23 -7.57 -7.58 -0.51
CA GLY A 23 -7.65 -8.85 -1.23
C GLY A 23 -7.74 -8.77 -2.76
N VAL A 24 -7.50 -7.60 -3.37
CA VAL A 24 -7.53 -7.44 -4.84
C VAL A 24 -6.10 -7.23 -5.35
N PHE A 25 -5.45 -8.28 -5.83
CA PHE A 25 -4.04 -8.22 -6.25
C PHE A 25 -3.83 -8.22 -7.76
N ASP A 26 -4.80 -8.74 -8.50
CA ASP A 26 -4.81 -8.90 -9.96
C ASP A 26 -5.04 -7.60 -10.75
N ALA A 27 -5.30 -6.49 -10.06
CA ALA A 27 -5.59 -5.21 -10.68
C ALA A 27 -4.97 -4.03 -9.91
N ALA A 28 -4.42 -3.06 -10.64
CA ALA A 28 -3.93 -1.83 -10.05
C ALA A 28 -5.08 -0.98 -9.48
N ARG A 29 -4.96 -0.57 -8.21
CA ARG A 29 -5.94 0.20 -7.45
C ARG A 29 -5.46 1.60 -7.07
N LEU A 30 -4.17 1.89 -7.13
CA LEU A 30 -3.63 3.22 -6.79
C LEU A 30 -4.21 4.33 -7.67
N ARG A 31 -4.10 4.20 -9.00
CA ARG A 31 -4.59 5.22 -9.94
C ARG A 31 -6.10 5.47 -9.81
N PRO A 32 -6.98 4.44 -9.78
CA PRO A 32 -8.40 4.63 -9.50
C PRO A 32 -8.67 5.36 -8.17
N THR A 33 -7.92 5.03 -7.12
CA THR A 33 -8.11 5.62 -5.78
C THR A 33 -7.69 7.09 -5.76
N LEU A 34 -6.55 7.44 -6.35
CA LEU A 34 -6.12 8.84 -6.50
C LEU A 34 -7.14 9.67 -7.29
N ARG A 35 -7.71 9.08 -8.35
CA ARG A 35 -8.75 9.73 -9.17
C ARG A 35 -10.02 9.97 -8.36
N TRP A 36 -10.44 9.00 -7.55
CA TRP A 36 -11.58 9.13 -6.64
C TRP A 36 -11.35 10.22 -5.58
N VAL A 37 -10.16 10.27 -4.98
CA VAL A 37 -9.81 11.31 -3.99
C VAL A 37 -9.93 12.72 -4.56
N ARG A 38 -9.46 12.91 -5.80
CA ARG A 38 -9.59 14.19 -6.52
C ARG A 38 -11.04 14.53 -6.84
N ALA A 39 -11.87 13.54 -7.14
CA ALA A 39 -13.25 13.75 -7.57
C ALA A 39 -14.25 13.94 -6.41
N VAL A 40 -13.95 13.39 -5.22
CA VAL A 40 -14.90 13.36 -4.10
C VAL A 40 -14.37 14.13 -2.88
N PRO A 41 -13.39 13.65 -2.08
CA PRO A 41 -12.84 14.40 -0.96
C PRO A 41 -12.37 15.81 -1.28
N LEU A 42 -11.64 16.00 -2.39
CA LEU A 42 -11.10 17.31 -2.74
C LEU A 42 -12.19 18.30 -3.18
N GLU A 43 -13.22 17.84 -3.90
CA GLU A 43 -14.35 18.70 -4.26
C GLU A 43 -15.23 19.01 -3.05
N PHE A 44 -15.40 18.05 -2.12
CA PHE A 44 -16.05 18.30 -0.85
C PHE A 44 -15.29 19.36 -0.03
N PHE A 45 -13.95 19.29 0.02
CA PHE A 45 -13.13 20.32 0.66
C PHE A 45 -13.40 21.72 0.08
N LYS A 46 -13.33 21.84 -1.25
CA LYS A 46 -13.52 23.12 -1.97
C LYS A 46 -14.87 23.75 -1.63
N THR A 47 -15.93 22.93 -1.67
CA THR A 47 -17.32 23.37 -1.44
C THR A 47 -17.60 23.63 0.04
N ALA A 48 -17.22 22.72 0.93
CA ALA A 48 -17.52 22.81 2.37
C ALA A 48 -16.79 23.97 3.06
N LEU A 49 -15.55 24.26 2.65
CA LEU A 49 -14.78 25.38 3.21
C LEU A 49 -14.85 26.66 2.37
N ARG A 50 -15.61 26.66 1.26
CA ARG A 50 -15.72 27.79 0.32
C ARG A 50 -14.35 28.28 -0.19
N CYS A 51 -13.42 27.34 -0.37
CA CYS A 51 -12.04 27.58 -0.80
C CYS A 51 -11.86 27.49 -2.33
N GLU A 52 -12.93 27.62 -3.12
CA GLU A 52 -12.92 27.38 -4.58
C GLU A 52 -11.88 28.20 -5.37
N ARG A 53 -11.50 29.37 -4.84
CA ARG A 53 -10.53 30.28 -5.48
C ARG A 53 -9.15 30.27 -4.81
N ASP A 54 -9.01 29.55 -3.69
CA ASP A 54 -7.74 29.45 -2.97
C ASP A 54 -6.91 28.30 -3.53
N PHE A 55 -6.16 28.62 -4.59
CA PHE A 55 -5.31 27.65 -5.29
C PHE A 55 -4.29 26.98 -4.37
N MET A 56 -3.69 27.74 -3.44
CA MET A 56 -2.65 27.23 -2.55
C MET A 56 -3.24 26.26 -1.52
N ALA A 57 -4.41 26.58 -0.95
CA ALA A 57 -5.11 25.66 -0.07
C ALA A 57 -5.53 24.38 -0.81
N ILE A 58 -6.08 24.50 -2.02
CA ILE A 58 -6.50 23.34 -2.83
C ILE A 58 -5.32 22.41 -3.10
N GLU A 59 -4.16 22.95 -3.51
CA GLU A 59 -3.01 22.11 -3.84
C GLU A 59 -2.37 21.47 -2.60
N SER A 60 -2.32 22.20 -1.48
CA SER A 60 -1.90 21.65 -0.19
C SER A 60 -2.78 20.47 0.22
N TRP A 61 -4.11 20.62 0.12
CA TRP A 61 -5.05 19.56 0.46
C TRP A 61 -5.02 18.39 -0.52
N ARG A 62 -4.83 18.65 -1.83
CA ARG A 62 -4.59 17.59 -2.81
C ARG A 62 -3.38 16.76 -2.39
N GLY A 63 -2.24 17.40 -2.13
CA GLY A 63 -1.01 16.71 -1.72
C GLY A 63 -1.21 15.87 -0.45
N ARG A 64 -1.88 16.43 0.56
CA ARG A 64 -2.21 15.70 1.81
C ARG A 64 -3.06 14.46 1.55
N LEU A 65 -4.14 14.60 0.78
CA LEU A 65 -5.03 13.48 0.48
C LEU A 65 -4.36 12.41 -0.39
N GLU A 66 -3.54 12.82 -1.36
CA GLU A 66 -2.76 11.88 -2.18
C GLU A 66 -1.74 11.14 -1.33
N TYR A 67 -1.03 11.82 -0.41
CA TYR A 67 -0.15 11.16 0.56
C TYR A 67 -0.93 10.13 1.40
N THR A 68 -2.10 10.49 1.93
CA THR A 68 -2.95 9.57 2.70
C THR A 68 -3.38 8.34 1.90
N VAL A 69 -3.58 8.46 0.58
CA VAL A 69 -3.82 7.29 -0.29
C VAL A 69 -2.59 6.39 -0.34
N HIS A 70 -1.40 6.94 -0.60
CA HIS A 70 -0.17 6.14 -0.67
C HIS A 70 0.13 5.47 0.68
N GLU A 71 -0.08 6.19 1.78
CA GLU A 71 0.13 5.67 3.14
C GLU A 71 -0.81 4.50 3.43
N HIS A 72 -2.12 4.66 3.25
CA HIS A 72 -3.07 3.60 3.58
C HIS A 72 -3.04 2.42 2.59
N LEU A 73 -2.89 2.68 1.30
CA LEU A 73 -2.78 1.59 0.31
C LEU A 73 -1.46 0.84 0.47
N GLY A 74 -0.36 1.56 0.70
CA GLY A 74 0.94 0.96 0.98
C GLY A 74 0.91 0.10 2.24
N ALA A 75 0.37 0.61 3.34
CA ALA A 75 0.24 -0.14 4.59
C ALA A 75 -0.63 -1.39 4.44
N LEU A 76 -1.76 -1.29 3.72
CA LEU A 76 -2.62 -2.42 3.40
C LEU A 76 -1.87 -3.50 2.61
N ARG A 77 -1.16 -3.09 1.55
CA ARG A 77 -0.38 -4.02 0.72
C ARG A 77 0.80 -4.65 1.44
N ILE A 78 1.42 -3.94 2.38
CA ILE A 78 2.45 -4.49 3.27
C ILE A 78 1.85 -5.61 4.14
N HIS A 79 0.68 -5.36 4.74
CA HIS A 79 0.01 -6.35 5.58
C HIS A 79 -0.40 -7.59 4.78
N GLU A 80 -0.80 -7.42 3.52
CA GLU A 80 -1.21 -8.49 2.61
C GLU A 80 -0.03 -9.10 1.82
N LEU A 81 1.21 -8.64 2.02
CA LEU A 81 2.33 -8.94 1.12
C LEU A 81 2.65 -10.43 1.03
N PHE A 82 2.44 -11.19 2.10
CA PHE A 82 2.61 -12.65 2.05
C PHE A 82 1.63 -13.30 1.06
N ASP A 83 0.37 -12.90 1.06
CA ASP A 83 -0.66 -13.41 0.15
C ASP A 83 -0.40 -12.95 -1.29
N VAL A 84 0.05 -11.70 -1.44
CA VAL A 84 0.51 -11.16 -2.73
C VAL A 84 1.64 -12.01 -3.32
N VAL A 85 2.61 -12.45 -2.50
CA VAL A 85 3.69 -13.35 -2.96
C VAL A 85 3.15 -14.71 -3.40
N VAL A 86 2.17 -15.26 -2.67
CA VAL A 86 1.54 -16.55 -3.01
C VAL A 86 0.84 -16.48 -4.37
N GLU A 87 0.20 -15.35 -4.68
CA GLU A 87 -0.53 -15.12 -5.93
C GLU A 87 0.35 -14.62 -7.10
N TYR A 88 1.68 -14.57 -6.93
CA TYR A 88 2.59 -14.22 -8.02
C TYR A 88 2.53 -15.27 -9.15
N PRO A 89 2.45 -14.89 -10.44
CA PRO A 89 2.66 -13.55 -11.01
C PRO A 89 1.39 -12.71 -11.20
N ASP A 90 0.21 -13.26 -10.93
CA ASP A 90 -1.07 -12.56 -11.17
C ASP A 90 -1.18 -11.29 -10.29
N SER A 91 -0.53 -11.30 -9.13
CA SER A 91 -0.46 -10.19 -8.18
C SER A 91 0.50 -9.04 -8.54
N LEU A 92 1.18 -9.10 -9.70
CA LEU A 92 2.12 -8.04 -10.15
C LEU A 92 1.54 -6.60 -10.10
N PRO A 93 0.28 -6.35 -10.46
CA PRO A 93 -0.30 -5.01 -10.37
C PRO A 93 -0.30 -4.44 -8.94
N ALA A 94 -0.52 -5.28 -7.92
CA ALA A 94 -0.44 -4.85 -6.52
C ALA A 94 0.98 -4.51 -6.08
N ILE A 95 1.99 -5.20 -6.61
CA ILE A 95 3.40 -4.90 -6.35
C ILE A 95 3.82 -3.58 -7.00
N ALA A 96 3.37 -3.33 -8.24
CA ALA A 96 3.60 -2.06 -8.91
C ALA A 96 3.00 -0.88 -8.13
N ASP A 97 1.79 -1.04 -7.60
CA ASP A 97 1.17 -0.04 -6.73
C ASP A 97 1.94 0.17 -5.43
N LEU A 98 2.36 -0.93 -4.77
CA LEU A 98 3.14 -0.86 -3.53
C LEU A 98 4.49 -0.15 -3.75
N ARG A 99 5.19 -0.42 -4.85
CA ARG A 99 6.42 0.28 -5.23
C ARG A 99 6.22 1.79 -5.28
N ILE A 100 5.16 2.25 -5.94
CA ILE A 100 4.85 3.68 -6.03
C ILE A 100 4.49 4.24 -4.65
N CYS A 101 3.75 3.50 -3.83
CA CYS A 101 3.44 3.91 -2.46
C CYS A 101 4.71 4.10 -1.61
N LEU A 102 5.66 3.17 -1.69
CA LEU A 102 6.94 3.26 -0.97
C LEU A 102 7.76 4.48 -1.41
N GLN A 103 7.78 4.81 -2.70
CA GLN A 103 8.48 6.01 -3.21
C GLN A 103 7.90 7.33 -2.67
N ASN A 104 6.64 7.32 -2.25
CA ASN A 104 5.93 8.51 -1.77
C ASN A 104 5.67 8.49 -0.25
N THR A 105 6.21 7.50 0.48
CA THR A 105 5.96 7.31 1.92
C THR A 105 7.21 6.83 2.66
N THR A 106 7.11 6.71 3.99
CA THR A 106 8.19 6.25 4.87
C THR A 106 8.00 4.79 5.32
N LEU A 107 7.26 3.98 4.55
CA LEU A 107 6.80 2.65 4.97
C LEU A 107 7.83 1.51 4.82
N HIS A 108 9.05 1.79 4.35
CA HIS A 108 10.07 0.76 4.08
C HIS A 108 10.41 -0.10 5.31
N ALA A 109 10.56 0.51 6.49
CA ALA A 109 10.84 -0.24 7.73
C ALA A 109 9.64 -1.13 8.11
N ALA A 110 8.43 -0.58 8.06
CA ALA A 110 7.20 -1.33 8.34
C ALA A 110 7.01 -2.52 7.37
N LEU A 111 7.42 -2.35 6.11
CA LEU A 111 7.42 -3.43 5.14
C LEU A 111 8.29 -4.60 5.58
N VAL A 112 9.55 -4.32 5.94
CA VAL A 112 10.49 -5.36 6.37
C VAL A 112 9.97 -6.06 7.61
N ASP A 113 9.60 -5.30 8.65
CA ASP A 113 9.15 -5.85 9.93
C ASP A 113 7.89 -6.71 9.76
N SER A 114 6.88 -6.20 9.04
CA SER A 114 5.62 -6.90 8.82
C SER A 114 5.80 -8.16 7.99
N PHE A 115 6.63 -8.11 6.95
CA PHE A 115 6.83 -9.25 6.06
C PHE A 115 7.64 -10.37 6.74
N VAL A 116 8.67 -10.02 7.52
CA VAL A 116 9.42 -10.99 8.33
C VAL A 116 8.50 -11.65 9.36
N ALA A 117 7.67 -10.88 10.06
CA ALA A 117 6.70 -11.43 11.01
C ALA A 117 5.68 -12.38 10.35
N ALA A 118 5.12 -11.99 9.20
CA ALA A 118 4.18 -12.82 8.43
C ALA A 118 4.83 -14.11 7.93
N THR A 119 6.07 -14.04 7.44
CA THR A 119 6.82 -15.21 6.96
C THR A 119 7.12 -16.18 8.10
N ARG A 120 7.60 -15.68 9.25
CA ARG A 120 7.89 -16.51 10.42
C ARG A 120 6.64 -17.22 10.94
N SER A 121 5.51 -16.52 11.02
CA SER A 121 4.26 -17.10 11.52
C SER A 121 3.63 -18.12 10.57
N ARG A 122 3.73 -17.93 9.25
CA ARG A 122 2.99 -18.71 8.24
C ARG A 122 3.80 -19.79 7.51
N LEU A 123 5.14 -19.76 7.57
CA LEU A 123 6.00 -20.79 6.96
C LEU A 123 6.78 -21.61 7.98
N LEU A 124 7.08 -21.05 9.16
CA LEU A 124 7.99 -21.70 10.12
C LEU A 124 7.24 -22.47 11.22
N HIS A 125 6.01 -22.93 10.95
CA HIS A 125 5.32 -23.88 11.83
C HIS A 125 5.66 -25.33 11.45
N ALA A 126 5.91 -26.17 12.46
CA ALA A 126 6.20 -27.59 12.28
C ALA A 126 5.03 -28.29 11.55
N GLY A 127 5.22 -28.58 10.25
CA GLY A 127 4.19 -29.18 9.39
C GLY A 127 4.10 -28.59 7.98
N ALA A 128 4.77 -27.48 7.68
CA ALA A 128 4.86 -26.96 6.31
C ALA A 128 5.67 -27.92 5.41
N SER A 129 5.16 -28.22 4.21
CA SER A 129 5.88 -29.04 3.23
C SER A 129 7.15 -28.32 2.77
N THR A 130 8.27 -29.03 2.65
CA THR A 130 9.52 -28.48 2.12
C THR A 130 9.36 -27.95 0.70
N VAL A 131 8.42 -28.51 -0.08
CA VAL A 131 8.08 -28.04 -1.43
C VAL A 131 7.44 -26.65 -1.35
N ASP A 132 6.46 -26.46 -0.48
CA ASP A 132 5.74 -25.19 -0.33
C ASP A 132 6.68 -24.09 0.18
N ILE A 133 7.60 -24.43 1.08
CA ILE A 133 8.64 -23.51 1.57
C ILE A 133 9.54 -23.04 0.42
N VAL A 134 10.01 -23.97 -0.43
CA VAL A 134 10.88 -23.62 -1.57
C VAL A 134 10.12 -22.80 -2.60
N GLN A 135 8.87 -23.16 -2.91
CA GLN A 135 8.04 -22.40 -3.84
C GLN A 135 7.78 -20.98 -3.32
N GLN A 136 7.46 -20.83 -2.03
CA GLN A 136 7.25 -19.54 -1.41
C GLN A 136 8.53 -18.69 -1.41
N TYR A 137 9.70 -19.31 -1.20
CA TYR A 137 10.98 -18.60 -1.27
C TYR A 137 11.27 -18.09 -2.69
N ILE A 138 11.01 -18.90 -3.71
CA ILE A 138 11.15 -18.49 -5.12
C ILE A 138 10.18 -17.34 -5.43
N GLY A 139 8.92 -17.44 -5.01
CA GLY A 139 7.92 -16.38 -5.17
C GLY A 139 8.34 -15.09 -4.47
N THR A 140 8.89 -15.20 -3.25
CA THR A 140 9.39 -14.06 -2.47
C THR A 140 10.52 -13.34 -3.20
N ILE A 141 11.52 -14.06 -3.69
CA ILE A 141 12.63 -13.46 -4.44
C ILE A 141 12.11 -12.71 -5.66
N LYS A 142 11.26 -13.35 -6.48
CA LYS A 142 10.72 -12.73 -7.70
C LYS A 142 9.91 -11.48 -7.36
N THR A 143 9.00 -11.58 -6.40
CA THR A 143 8.12 -10.50 -5.99
C THR A 143 8.90 -9.31 -5.42
N LEU A 144 9.91 -9.56 -4.57
CA LEU A 144 10.69 -8.49 -3.95
C LEU A 144 11.67 -7.81 -4.92
N LEU A 145 12.18 -8.52 -5.93
CA LEU A 145 12.95 -7.90 -7.01
C LEU A 145 12.03 -7.04 -7.92
N GLU A 146 10.78 -7.46 -8.11
CA GLU A 146 9.75 -6.64 -8.76
C GLU A 146 9.26 -5.49 -7.90
N LEU A 147 9.51 -5.50 -6.60
CA LEU A 147 9.22 -4.37 -5.72
C LEU A 147 10.41 -3.39 -5.69
N ASP A 148 11.61 -3.91 -5.47
CA ASP A 148 12.86 -3.18 -5.34
C ASP A 148 13.96 -3.87 -6.17
N PRO A 149 14.25 -3.37 -7.39
CA PRO A 149 15.27 -3.95 -8.27
C PRO A 149 16.68 -3.88 -7.70
N SER A 150 16.94 -3.03 -6.69
CA SER A 150 18.26 -2.95 -6.05
C SER A 150 18.56 -4.17 -5.17
N GLY A 151 17.52 -4.93 -4.78
CA GLY A 151 17.64 -6.10 -3.92
C GLY A 151 17.84 -5.79 -2.43
N VAL A 152 17.83 -4.51 -2.03
CA VAL A 152 18.04 -4.11 -0.62
C VAL A 152 16.93 -4.66 0.26
N VAL A 153 15.67 -4.56 -0.16
CA VAL A 153 14.53 -5.12 0.61
C VAL A 153 14.67 -6.64 0.75
N LEU A 154 15.04 -7.34 -0.32
CA LEU A 154 15.24 -8.79 -0.30
C LEU A 154 16.35 -9.19 0.67
N GLU A 155 17.47 -8.46 0.68
CA GLU A 155 18.56 -8.70 1.61
C GLU A 155 18.10 -8.52 3.06
N LEU A 156 17.36 -7.44 3.37
CA LEU A 156 16.90 -7.14 4.72
C LEU A 156 15.94 -8.20 5.27
N VAL A 157 15.02 -8.73 4.45
CA VAL A 157 14.06 -9.75 4.91
C VAL A 157 14.65 -11.16 4.95
N SER A 158 15.78 -11.39 4.27
CA SER A 158 16.46 -12.69 4.21
C SER A 158 17.52 -12.88 5.30
N ARG A 159 17.80 -11.83 6.10
CA ARG A 159 18.72 -11.92 7.23
C ARG A 159 18.12 -12.82 8.34
N PRO A 160 18.93 -13.67 9.01
CA PRO A 160 18.46 -14.60 10.05
C PRO A 160 17.66 -13.92 11.19
#